data_AF-A0A7C4Z6J4-F1
#
_entry.id   AF-A0A7C4Z6J4-F1
#
_cell.length_a   1.000
_cell.length_b   1.000
_cell.length_c   1.000
_cell.angle_alpha   90.00
_cell.angle_beta   90.00
_cell.angle_gamma   90.00
#
_symmetry.space_group_name_H-M   'P 1'
#
loop_
_entity.id
_entity.type
_entity.pdbx_description
1 polymer ?
#
loop_
_entity_poly.entity_id
_entity_poly.type
_entity_poly.pdbx_seq_one_letter_code
_entity_poly.pdbx_strand_id
1 'polypeptide(L)'
;MATAFRDLRGVQEVSQEHDRNVQLMLILKLVTGSRAVAALVGVLVTLLIGCSRVSKDTLDNESHFKRAGMVYTKFMQKNRGRGPANEKELADFLNSLPQADLDAMGITDKANVLISPRDGQPYGIVPKVDMSMMMGGGPRREKQAFTKPPIAMYEKTGSGGKRYVFYVTGGGVSLMDDQAFREAVPDAK
;
A
#
# COMPACT_ATOMS: atom_id res chain seq x y z
N MET A 1 -58.44 -39.86 5.86
CA MET A 1 -59.26 -38.69 5.45
C MET A 1 -58.55 -37.40 5.86
N ALA A 2 -57.54 -36.95 5.11
CA ALA A 2 -56.89 -35.65 5.34
C ALA A 2 -56.15 -35.19 4.07
N THR A 3 -56.88 -34.80 3.05
CA THR A 3 -56.37 -34.21 1.81
C THR A 3 -57.26 -33.03 1.46
N ALA A 4 -56.88 -31.82 1.86
CA ALA A 4 -57.31 -30.55 1.27
C ALA A 4 -56.76 -29.38 2.09
N PHE A 5 -55.58 -28.85 1.78
CA PHE A 5 -55.14 -27.48 2.17
C PHE A 5 -53.77 -27.18 1.51
N ARG A 6 -53.71 -27.13 0.17
CA ARG A 6 -52.43 -26.91 -0.53
C ARG A 6 -52.48 -25.94 -1.70
N ASP A 7 -53.45 -25.03 -1.74
CA ASP A 7 -53.69 -24.24 -2.97
C ASP A 7 -54.00 -22.75 -2.74
N LEU A 8 -53.28 -22.08 -1.83
CA LEU A 8 -53.43 -20.62 -1.62
C LEU A 8 -52.11 -19.83 -1.66
N ARG A 9 -50.94 -20.47 -1.92
CA ARG A 9 -49.67 -19.73 -1.99
C ARG A 9 -49.39 -19.07 -3.34
N GLY A 10 -50.00 -19.54 -4.44
CA GLY A 10 -49.72 -19.01 -5.77
C GLY A 10 -50.28 -17.61 -6.06
N VAL A 11 -51.29 -17.16 -5.29
CA VAL A 11 -51.96 -15.89 -5.55
C VAL A 11 -51.19 -14.68 -4.99
N GLN A 12 -50.33 -14.87 -3.97
CA GLN A 12 -49.57 -13.77 -3.39
C GLN A 12 -48.34 -13.34 -4.21
N GLU A 13 -47.70 -14.25 -4.97
CA GLU A 13 -46.52 -13.89 -5.77
C GLU A 13 -46.85 -12.98 -6.97
N VAL A 14 -47.99 -13.21 -7.63
CA VAL A 14 -48.37 -12.43 -8.83
C VAL A 14 -48.68 -10.97 -8.50
N SER A 15 -49.25 -10.69 -7.33
CA SER A 15 -49.55 -9.31 -6.92
C SER A 15 -48.28 -8.51 -6.62
N GLN A 16 -47.23 -9.17 -6.11
CA GLN A 16 -46.01 -8.49 -5.73
C GLN A 16 -45.14 -8.10 -6.93
N GLU A 17 -45.24 -8.85 -8.04
CA GLU A 17 -44.51 -8.57 -9.27
C GLU A 17 -45.14 -7.41 -10.06
N HIS A 18 -46.47 -7.25 -10.01
CA HIS A 18 -47.16 -6.13 -10.64
C HIS A 18 -46.79 -4.78 -10.02
N ASP A 19 -46.73 -4.70 -8.68
CA ASP A 19 -46.38 -3.46 -7.97
C ASP A 19 -44.94 -3.01 -8.21
N ARG A 20 -44.00 -3.94 -8.38
CA ARG A 20 -42.60 -3.61 -8.73
C ARG A 20 -42.47 -3.00 -10.11
N ASN A 21 -43.22 -3.49 -11.08
CA ASN A 21 -43.20 -2.98 -12.44
C ASN A 21 -43.82 -1.57 -12.54
N VAL A 22 -44.88 -1.30 -11.77
CA VAL A 22 -45.51 0.03 -11.69
C VAL A 22 -44.57 1.04 -11.01
N GLN A 23 -43.91 0.65 -9.92
CA GLN A 23 -42.90 1.48 -9.23
C GLN A 23 -41.71 1.82 -10.14
N LEU A 24 -41.18 0.85 -10.89
CA LEU A 24 -40.07 1.07 -11.83
C LEU A 24 -40.47 2.02 -12.99
N MET A 25 -41.69 1.90 -13.53
CA MET A 25 -42.16 2.82 -14.57
C MET A 25 -42.34 4.26 -14.07
N LEU A 26 -42.79 4.46 -12.83
CA LEU A 26 -42.94 5.79 -12.23
C LEU A 26 -41.59 6.49 -12.01
N ILE A 27 -40.58 5.74 -11.54
CA ILE A 27 -39.22 6.26 -11.38
C ILE A 27 -38.61 6.62 -12.73
N LEU A 28 -38.80 5.80 -13.77
CA LEU A 28 -38.30 6.10 -15.12
C LEU A 28 -38.93 7.37 -15.74
N LYS A 29 -40.23 7.60 -15.50
CA LYS A 29 -40.94 8.79 -16.01
C LYS A 29 -40.55 10.09 -15.29
N LEU A 30 -40.21 10.04 -14.00
CA LEU A 30 -39.69 11.21 -13.28
C LEU A 30 -38.28 11.62 -13.75
N VAL A 31 -37.46 10.66 -14.18
CA VAL A 31 -36.08 10.92 -14.64
C VAL A 31 -36.04 11.51 -16.06
N THR A 32 -37.10 11.32 -16.87
CA THR A 32 -37.13 11.73 -18.28
C THR A 32 -37.71 13.13 -18.53
N GLY A 33 -38.39 13.74 -17.56
CA GLY A 33 -39.08 15.02 -17.74
C GLY A 33 -38.23 16.28 -17.45
N SER A 34 -37.12 16.15 -16.71
CA SER A 34 -36.29 17.31 -16.33
C SER A 34 -34.84 17.09 -16.71
N ARG A 35 -34.38 17.80 -17.75
CA ARG A 35 -32.98 17.83 -18.19
C ARG A 35 -31.99 18.14 -17.04
N ALA A 36 -32.42 18.91 -16.04
CA ALA A 36 -31.64 19.22 -14.84
C ALA A 36 -31.48 18.00 -13.89
N VAL A 37 -32.51 17.16 -13.75
CA VAL A 37 -32.47 15.97 -12.89
C VAL A 37 -31.59 14.88 -13.52
N ALA A 38 -31.69 14.70 -14.84
CA ALA A 38 -30.84 13.76 -15.57
C ALA A 38 -29.34 14.12 -15.47
N ALA A 39 -29.00 15.42 -15.53
CA ALA A 39 -27.62 15.88 -15.37
C ALA A 39 -27.07 15.64 -13.95
N LEU A 40 -27.90 15.86 -12.92
CA LEU A 40 -27.50 15.70 -11.52
C LEU A 40 -27.31 14.22 -11.14
N VAL A 41 -28.18 13.34 -11.65
CA VAL A 41 -28.02 11.88 -11.53
C VAL A 41 -26.78 11.40 -12.29
N GLY A 42 -26.50 11.95 -13.47
CA GLY A 42 -25.29 11.63 -14.24
C GLY A 42 -23.99 11.94 -13.47
N VAL A 43 -23.90 13.13 -12.85
CA VAL A 43 -22.73 13.54 -12.04
C VAL A 43 -22.54 12.63 -10.83
N LEU A 44 -23.64 12.27 -10.14
CA LEU A 44 -23.57 11.40 -8.98
C LEU A 44 -23.12 9.96 -9.34
N VAL A 45 -23.56 9.43 -10.48
CA VAL A 45 -23.12 8.11 -10.95
C VAL A 45 -21.64 8.12 -11.33
N THR A 46 -21.12 9.20 -11.93
CA THR A 46 -19.68 9.29 -12.22
C THR A 46 -18.80 9.36 -10.96
N LEU A 47 -19.32 9.90 -9.85
CA LEU A 47 -18.60 9.94 -8.57
C LEU A 47 -18.49 8.56 -7.90
N LEU A 48 -19.38 7.61 -8.21
CA LEU A 48 -19.39 6.28 -7.60
C LEU A 48 -18.49 5.26 -8.34
N ILE A 49 -18.10 5.53 -9.58
CA ILE A 49 -17.27 4.60 -10.39
C ILE A 49 -15.76 4.74 -10.06
N GLY A 50 -15.36 5.74 -9.27
CA GLY A 50 -13.95 6.05 -9.00
C GLY A 50 -13.29 5.35 -7.81
N CYS A 51 -13.97 4.45 -7.09
CA CYS A 51 -13.36 3.72 -5.97
C CYS A 51 -12.36 2.66 -6.50
N SER A 52 -11.13 3.09 -6.73
CA SER A 52 -10.01 2.20 -7.02
C SER A 52 -9.76 1.32 -5.79
N ARG A 53 -10.20 0.06 -5.84
CA ARG A 53 -9.88 -0.92 -4.80
C ARG A 53 -8.38 -1.17 -4.85
N VAL A 54 -7.68 -0.85 -3.77
CA VAL A 54 -6.30 -1.30 -3.57
C VAL A 54 -6.33 -2.82 -3.56
N SER A 55 -5.60 -3.47 -4.46
CA SER A 55 -5.55 -4.93 -4.50
C SER A 55 -4.93 -5.45 -3.21
N LYS A 56 -5.42 -6.60 -2.72
CA LYS A 56 -4.84 -7.27 -1.55
C LYS A 56 -3.34 -7.50 -1.72
N ASP A 57 -2.92 -7.89 -2.93
CA ASP A 57 -1.51 -8.07 -3.29
C ASP A 57 -0.67 -6.81 -3.07
N THR A 58 -1.23 -5.62 -3.33
CA THR A 58 -0.52 -4.35 -3.08
C THR A 58 -0.25 -4.17 -1.59
N LEU A 59 -1.26 -4.40 -0.75
CA LEU A 59 -1.15 -4.28 0.71
C LEU A 59 -0.18 -5.32 1.29
N ASP A 60 -0.25 -6.56 0.82
CA ASP A 60 0.62 -7.64 1.29
C ASP A 60 2.09 -7.33 0.93
N ASN A 61 2.35 -6.85 -0.29
CA ASN A 61 3.70 -6.45 -0.72
C ASN A 61 4.23 -5.22 0.06
N GLU A 62 3.40 -4.20 0.29
CA GLU A 62 3.77 -3.03 1.08
C GLU A 62 4.12 -3.44 2.52
N SER A 63 3.31 -4.30 3.13
CA SER A 63 3.55 -4.80 4.49
C SER A 63 4.84 -5.62 4.59
N HIS A 64 5.17 -6.40 3.55
CA HIS A 64 6.42 -7.13 3.46
C HIS A 64 7.62 -6.18 3.41
N PHE A 65 7.57 -5.18 2.51
CA PHE A 65 8.63 -4.19 2.38
C PHE A 65 8.80 -3.33 3.66
N LYS A 66 7.70 -3.01 4.34
CA LYS A 66 7.72 -2.29 5.62
C LYS A 66 8.47 -3.06 6.70
N ARG A 67 8.35 -4.39 6.75
CA ARG A 67 9.11 -5.23 7.69
C ARG A 67 10.61 -5.14 7.44
N ALA A 68 11.05 -5.17 6.18
CA ALA A 68 12.45 -4.93 5.83
C ALA A 68 12.92 -3.54 6.30
N GLY A 69 12.10 -2.51 6.09
CA GLY A 69 12.38 -1.15 6.56
C GLY A 69 12.47 -1.02 8.09
N MET A 70 11.71 -1.81 8.85
CA MET A 70 11.83 -1.87 10.31
C MET A 70 13.17 -2.44 10.75
N VAL A 71 13.66 -3.49 10.09
CA VAL A 71 15.00 -4.07 10.34
C VAL A 71 16.07 -3.02 10.09
N TYR A 72 15.99 -2.30 8.97
CA TYR A 72 16.90 -1.20 8.64
C TYR A 72 16.87 -0.09 9.69
N THR A 73 15.68 0.32 10.12
CA THR A 73 15.54 1.36 11.16
C THR A 73 16.17 0.93 12.48
N LYS A 74 15.95 -0.34 12.89
CA LYS A 74 16.58 -0.92 14.09
C LYS A 74 18.10 -0.98 13.95
N PHE A 75 18.62 -1.29 12.75
CA PHE A 75 20.05 -1.24 12.45
C PHE A 75 20.59 0.16 12.72
N MET A 76 19.96 1.19 12.16
CA MET A 76 20.39 2.58 12.35
C MET A 76 20.37 3.00 13.81
N GLN A 77 19.33 2.64 14.56
CA GLN A 77 19.22 2.94 15.99
C GLN A 77 20.41 2.37 16.77
N LYS A 78 20.81 1.12 16.49
CA LYS A 78 21.99 0.49 17.13
C LYS A 78 23.32 1.06 16.61
N ASN A 79 23.36 1.57 15.39
CA ASN A 79 24.58 2.09 14.73
C ASN A 79 24.71 3.62 14.76
N ARG A 80 24.05 4.29 15.73
CA ARG A 80 24.11 5.75 15.95
C ARG A 80 23.66 6.55 14.73
N GLY A 81 22.59 6.11 14.07
CA GLY A 81 22.01 6.77 12.91
C GLY A 81 22.73 6.52 11.59
N ARG A 82 23.69 5.59 11.56
CA ARG A 82 24.36 5.16 10.32
C ARG A 82 23.64 3.95 9.74
N GLY A 83 23.27 4.04 8.45
CA GLY A 83 22.75 2.90 7.70
C GLY A 83 23.83 1.82 7.44
N PRO A 84 23.42 0.60 7.09
CA PRO A 84 24.33 -0.46 6.66
C PRO A 84 25.04 -0.08 5.36
N ALA A 85 26.26 -0.57 5.18
CA ALA A 85 27.09 -0.32 4.00
C ALA A 85 26.63 -1.09 2.76
N ASN A 86 25.96 -2.23 2.95
CA ASN A 86 25.48 -3.12 1.88
C ASN A 86 24.38 -4.07 2.39
N GLU A 87 23.80 -4.86 1.48
CA GLU A 87 22.76 -5.85 1.80
C GLU A 87 23.24 -6.90 2.80
N LYS A 88 24.50 -7.33 2.69
CA LYS A 88 25.06 -8.39 3.53
C LYS A 88 25.11 -7.96 5.00
N GLU A 89 25.55 -6.75 5.28
CA GLU A 89 25.63 -6.22 6.66
C GLU A 89 24.23 -6.14 7.31
N LEU A 90 23.21 -5.76 6.55
CA LEU A 90 21.83 -5.76 7.04
C LEU A 90 21.31 -7.18 7.29
N ALA A 91 21.66 -8.14 6.45
CA ALA A 91 21.31 -9.56 6.63
C ALA A 91 22.02 -10.16 7.85
N ASP A 92 23.31 -9.88 8.04
CA ASP A 92 24.06 -10.30 9.23
C ASP A 92 23.41 -9.73 10.51
N PHE A 93 23.01 -8.46 10.47
CA PHE A 93 22.30 -7.82 11.57
C PHE A 93 20.95 -8.47 11.87
N LEU A 94 20.12 -8.73 10.85
CA LEU A 94 18.85 -9.43 11.00
C LEU A 94 19.04 -10.78 11.71
N ASN A 95 20.08 -11.53 11.34
CA ASN A 95 20.39 -12.81 11.95
C ASN A 95 20.82 -12.68 13.42
N SER A 96 21.44 -11.56 13.80
CA SER A 96 21.83 -11.26 15.18
C SER A 96 20.69 -10.81 16.10
N LEU A 97 19.51 -10.50 15.56
CA LEU A 97 18.39 -10.00 16.36
C LEU A 97 17.81 -11.11 17.27
N PRO A 98 17.50 -10.80 18.54
CA PRO A 98 16.75 -11.69 19.41
C PRO A 98 15.37 -12.02 18.83
N GLN A 99 14.86 -13.23 19.11
CA GLN A 99 13.54 -13.66 18.60
C GLN A 99 12.41 -12.69 19.00
N ALA A 100 12.43 -12.17 20.22
CA ALA A 100 11.45 -11.19 20.68
C ALA A 100 11.40 -9.90 19.83
N ASP A 101 12.55 -9.43 19.31
CA ASP A 101 12.59 -8.27 18.41
C ASP A 101 11.96 -8.62 17.04
N LEU A 102 12.15 -9.85 16.56
CA LEU A 102 11.59 -10.32 15.29
C LEU A 102 10.08 -10.50 15.37
N ASP A 103 9.59 -11.08 16.47
CA ASP A 103 8.17 -11.27 16.73
C ASP A 103 7.46 -9.91 16.81
N ALA A 104 8.06 -8.92 17.49
CA ALA A 104 7.54 -7.55 17.55
C ALA A 104 7.44 -6.86 16.19
N MET A 105 8.30 -7.26 15.23
CA MET A 105 8.25 -6.78 13.84
C MET A 105 7.37 -7.64 12.93
N GLY A 106 6.78 -8.73 13.43
CA GLY A 106 6.00 -9.66 12.61
C GLY A 106 6.85 -10.42 11.57
N ILE A 107 8.12 -10.70 11.90
CA ILE A 107 9.06 -11.43 11.04
C ILE A 107 9.09 -12.89 11.49
N THR A 108 8.35 -13.74 10.78
CA THR A 108 8.33 -15.19 10.99
C THR A 108 9.38 -15.92 10.15
N ASP A 109 9.83 -15.30 9.06
CA ASP A 109 10.79 -15.88 8.12
C ASP A 109 11.92 -14.88 7.84
N LYS A 110 13.10 -15.17 8.40
CA LYS A 110 14.30 -14.35 8.23
C LYS A 110 14.85 -14.39 6.80
N ALA A 111 14.71 -15.53 6.11
CA ALA A 111 15.35 -15.71 4.81
C ALA A 111 14.68 -14.84 3.75
N ASN A 112 13.36 -14.67 3.85
CA ASN A 112 12.57 -13.96 2.85
C ASN A 112 12.34 -12.48 3.15
N VAL A 113 12.52 -12.01 4.40
CA VAL A 113 12.16 -10.61 4.74
C VAL A 113 12.97 -9.56 3.97
N LEU A 114 14.18 -9.86 3.50
CA LEU A 114 15.02 -8.94 2.72
C LEU A 114 14.92 -9.16 1.19
N ILE A 115 14.00 -10.02 0.75
CA ILE A 115 13.75 -10.33 -0.65
C ILE A 115 12.42 -9.70 -1.05
N SER A 116 12.32 -9.10 -2.24
CA SER A 116 11.04 -8.61 -2.75
C SER A 116 10.15 -9.78 -3.17
N PRO A 117 8.89 -9.84 -2.69
CA PRO A 117 7.91 -10.79 -3.22
C PRO A 117 7.49 -10.44 -4.67
N ARG A 118 7.76 -9.22 -5.15
CA ARG A 118 7.35 -8.76 -6.50
C ARG A 118 8.34 -9.14 -7.60
N ASP A 119 9.63 -9.02 -7.32
CA ASP A 119 10.69 -9.28 -8.31
C ASP A 119 11.64 -10.44 -7.92
N GLY A 120 11.50 -11.00 -6.71
CA GLY A 120 12.32 -12.09 -6.22
C GLY A 120 13.78 -11.70 -5.94
N GLN A 121 14.12 -10.40 -6.04
CA GLN A 121 15.48 -9.91 -5.81
C GLN A 121 15.64 -9.40 -4.37
N PRO A 122 16.87 -9.47 -3.81
CA PRO A 122 17.17 -8.74 -2.58
C PRO A 122 16.93 -7.25 -2.76
N TYR A 123 16.39 -6.58 -1.75
CA TYR A 123 16.24 -5.12 -1.79
C TYR A 123 17.60 -4.42 -1.93
N GLY A 124 17.64 -3.37 -2.75
CA GLY A 124 18.80 -2.49 -2.85
C GLY A 124 18.91 -1.59 -1.63
N ILE A 125 20.14 -1.36 -1.16
CA ILE A 125 20.46 -0.45 -0.06
C ILE A 125 21.14 0.78 -0.62
N VAL A 126 20.66 1.97 -0.24
CA VAL A 126 21.38 3.22 -0.50
C VAL A 126 22.50 3.33 0.53
N PRO A 127 23.77 3.29 0.11
CA PRO A 127 24.89 3.37 1.04
C PRO A 127 25.00 4.77 1.65
N LYS A 128 25.59 4.88 2.84
CA LYS A 128 25.95 6.14 3.50
C LYS A 128 24.79 7.06 3.87
N VAL A 129 23.60 6.51 4.15
CA VAL A 129 22.57 7.30 4.83
C VAL A 129 23.02 7.57 6.26
N ASP A 130 23.34 8.84 6.53
CA ASP A 130 23.77 9.32 7.85
C ASP A 130 22.75 10.30 8.41
N MET A 131 22.00 9.85 9.41
CA MET A 131 20.97 10.64 10.11
C MET A 131 21.48 11.24 11.42
N SER A 132 22.78 11.15 11.72
CA SER A 132 23.37 11.70 12.94
C SER A 132 23.08 13.19 13.11
N MET A 133 23.00 13.93 11.99
CA MET A 133 22.64 15.35 12.01
C MET A 133 21.17 15.60 12.34
N MET A 134 20.26 14.73 11.88
CA MET A 134 18.82 14.84 12.21
C MET A 134 18.52 14.45 13.66
N MET A 135 19.34 13.59 14.26
CA MET A 135 19.21 13.18 15.66
C MET A 135 19.97 14.08 16.66
N GLY A 136 20.42 15.27 16.23
CA GLY A 136 20.95 16.30 17.13
C GLY A 136 22.39 16.08 17.62
N GLY A 137 23.14 15.17 17.01
CA GLY A 137 24.50 14.79 17.46
C GLY A 137 25.68 15.35 16.64
N GLY A 138 25.42 16.07 15.54
CA GLY A 138 26.46 16.53 14.60
C GLY A 138 26.61 18.06 14.53
N PRO A 139 27.77 18.58 14.08
CA PRO A 139 27.92 20.00 13.78
C PRO A 139 26.88 20.40 12.72
N ARG A 140 26.11 21.45 12.98
CA ARG A 140 25.14 22.01 12.03
C ARG A 140 25.89 22.40 10.75
N ARG A 141 25.88 21.52 9.75
CA ARG A 141 26.22 21.94 8.39
C ARG A 141 25.15 22.91 7.92
N GLU A 142 25.57 23.88 7.13
CA GLU A 142 24.72 24.87 6.48
C GLU A 142 23.46 24.21 5.94
N LYS A 143 22.30 24.86 6.16
CA LYS A 143 20.95 24.34 5.90
C LYS A 143 20.79 23.92 4.44
N GLN A 144 21.27 22.74 4.07
CA GLN A 144 20.82 22.07 2.87
C GLN A 144 19.37 21.72 3.17
N ALA A 145 18.46 22.43 2.50
CA ALA A 145 17.06 22.09 2.49
C ALA A 145 16.97 20.67 1.94
N PHE A 146 16.75 19.68 2.81
CA PHE A 146 16.33 18.35 2.39
C PHE A 146 14.93 18.49 1.82
N THR A 147 14.85 18.85 0.54
CA THR A 147 13.59 19.00 -0.19
C THR A 147 12.89 17.66 -0.38
N LYS A 148 13.62 16.53 -0.24
CA LYS A 148 13.09 15.18 -0.24
C LYS A 148 13.70 14.36 0.90
N PRO A 149 12.91 13.52 1.61
CA PRO A 149 13.45 12.61 2.61
C PRO A 149 14.41 11.60 1.97
N PRO A 150 15.51 11.22 2.63
CA PRO A 150 16.48 10.27 2.09
C PRO A 150 15.86 8.88 1.95
N ILE A 151 16.06 8.28 0.77
CA ILE A 151 15.72 6.88 0.49
C ILE A 151 16.82 5.99 1.06
N ALA A 152 16.45 4.96 1.81
CA ALA A 152 17.38 4.01 2.42
C ALA A 152 17.38 2.65 1.72
N MET A 153 16.22 2.21 1.27
CA MET A 153 16.03 0.91 0.62
C MET A 153 15.10 1.04 -0.56
N TYR A 154 15.25 0.18 -1.56
CA TYR A 154 14.40 0.15 -2.75
C TYR A 154 14.31 -1.25 -3.36
N GLU A 155 13.27 -1.52 -4.16
CA GLU A 155 13.25 -2.69 -5.04
C GLU A 155 14.16 -2.48 -6.25
N LYS A 156 14.98 -3.48 -6.58
CA LYS A 156 15.97 -3.35 -7.66
C LYS A 156 15.31 -3.22 -9.02
N THR A 157 14.33 -4.07 -9.30
CA THR A 157 13.62 -4.07 -10.58
C THR A 157 12.26 -3.41 -10.45
N GLY A 158 11.53 -3.70 -9.36
CA GLY A 158 10.14 -3.28 -9.22
C GLY A 158 9.21 -4.04 -10.15
N SER A 159 7.98 -3.55 -10.33
CA SER A 159 6.99 -4.15 -11.23
C SER A 159 6.01 -3.09 -11.76
N GLY A 160 5.61 -3.20 -13.04
CA GLY A 160 4.72 -2.23 -13.68
C GLY A 160 5.31 -0.81 -13.80
N GLY A 161 6.63 -0.69 -13.99
CA GLY A 161 7.34 0.59 -14.09
C GLY A 161 7.43 1.37 -12.78
N LYS A 162 7.14 0.72 -11.65
CA LYS A 162 7.18 1.30 -10.31
C LYS A 162 7.87 0.37 -9.32
N ARG A 163 8.54 0.96 -8.34
CA ARG A 163 9.24 0.24 -7.27
C ARG A 163 8.89 0.80 -5.90
N TYR A 164 8.88 -0.07 -4.90
CA TYR A 164 8.81 0.38 -3.52
C TYR A 164 10.13 1.03 -3.10
N VAL A 165 10.02 2.17 -2.40
CA VAL A 165 11.13 2.87 -1.76
C VAL A 165 10.81 3.07 -0.29
N PHE A 166 11.84 2.96 0.56
CA PHE A 166 11.74 3.18 2.01
C PHE A 166 12.46 4.47 2.36
N TYR A 167 11.75 5.40 3.00
CA TYR A 167 12.32 6.65 3.49
C TYR A 167 12.73 6.51 4.94
N VAL A 168 13.95 6.93 5.28
CA VAL A 168 14.42 6.89 6.67
C VAL A 168 13.63 7.87 7.55
N THR A 169 13.32 9.05 7.02
CA THR A 169 12.52 10.03 7.74
C THR A 169 11.06 9.58 7.77
N GLY A 170 10.59 9.17 8.95
CA GLY A 170 9.21 8.75 9.17
C GLY A 170 8.93 7.27 8.87
N GLY A 171 9.91 6.50 8.38
CA GLY A 171 9.75 5.06 8.12
C GLY A 171 8.68 4.73 7.08
N GLY A 172 8.44 5.64 6.13
CA GLY A 172 7.40 5.52 5.12
C GLY A 172 7.82 4.63 3.95
N VAL A 173 6.86 3.87 3.44
CA VAL A 173 6.97 3.13 2.17
C VAL A 173 6.19 3.88 1.10
N SER A 174 6.72 3.96 -0.12
CA SER A 174 6.01 4.57 -1.24
C SER A 174 6.31 3.85 -2.55
N LEU A 175 5.34 3.82 -3.46
CA LEU A 175 5.56 3.42 -4.85
C LEU A 175 6.08 4.61 -5.64
N MET A 176 7.28 4.46 -6.18
CA MET A 176 7.95 5.47 -7.00
C MET A 176 8.04 4.95 -8.44
N ASP A 177 7.72 5.80 -9.42
CA ASP A 177 7.95 5.48 -10.83
C ASP A 177 9.46 5.45 -11.15
N ASP A 178 9.84 4.70 -12.18
CA ASP A 178 11.24 4.50 -12.53
C ASP A 178 11.98 5.78 -12.91
N GLN A 179 11.29 6.80 -13.44
CA GLN A 179 11.93 8.08 -13.74
C GLN A 179 12.26 8.84 -12.46
N ALA A 180 11.27 9.04 -11.59
CA ALA A 180 11.45 9.67 -10.30
C ALA A 180 12.49 8.94 -9.44
N PHE A 181 12.55 7.61 -9.55
CA PHE A 181 13.56 6.82 -8.87
C PHE A 181 14.98 7.09 -9.39
N ARG A 182 15.19 7.09 -10.71
CA ARG A 182 16.51 7.40 -11.30
C ARG A 182 17.00 8.79 -10.90
N GLU A 183 16.09 9.76 -10.78
CA GLU A 183 16.41 11.10 -10.29
C GLU A 183 16.74 11.12 -8.80
N ALA A 184 16.05 10.31 -7.98
CA ALA A 184 16.24 10.28 -6.53
C ALA A 184 17.45 9.44 -6.08
N VAL A 185 17.80 8.39 -6.82
CA VAL A 185 18.87 7.44 -6.51
C VAL A 185 19.70 7.15 -7.77
N PRO A 186 20.49 8.13 -8.27
CA PRO A 186 21.23 7.97 -9.52
C PRO A 186 22.30 6.87 -9.47
N ASP A 187 22.80 6.52 -8.28
CA ASP A 187 23.82 5.50 -8.06
C ASP A 187 23.24 4.10 -7.74
N ALA A 188 21.92 3.90 -7.95
CA ALA A 188 21.29 2.61 -7.74
C ALA A 188 21.90 1.52 -8.65
N LYS A 189 22.09 0.31 -8.12
CA LYS A 189 22.68 -0.84 -8.81
C LYS A 189 21.67 -1.95 -9.04
#